data_AF-A0A4S2S159-F1
#
_entry.id   AF-A0A4S2S159-F1
#
_cell.length_a   1.000
_cell.length_b   1.000
_cell.length_c   1.000
_cell.angle_alpha   90.00
_cell.angle_beta   90.00
_cell.angle_gamma   90.00
#
_symmetry.space_group_name_H-M   'P 1'
#
loop_
_entity.id
_entity.type
_entity.pdbx_description
1 polymer ?
#
loop_
_entity_poly.entity_id
_entity_poly.type
_entity_poly.pdbx_seq_one_letter_code
_entity_poly.pdbx_strand_id
1 'polypeptide(L)'
;GLEHESNGRDGAQSRGINTFFVEPTFTFGNLNDYQLRVSPKVYTYLGPSSDNPDIGQYRGHADLKLAVGKPDGVEFSTTLRKGTRSSSGSADSTLSYPLAKLVPGMAGYLMASYFYGYGESLLTYNQKSTPQFRIGYALWR
;
A
#
# COMPACT_ATOMS: atom_id res chain seq x y z
N GLY A 1 11.90 -11.06 2.63
CA GLY A 1 12.67 -10.27 1.66
C GLY A 1 13.36 -9.12 2.35
N LEU A 2 14.16 -8.37 1.60
CA LEU A 2 14.73 -7.09 2.01
C LEU A 2 14.14 -6.00 1.09
N GLU A 3 13.79 -4.86 1.66
CA GLU A 3 13.19 -3.72 0.96
C GLU A 3 13.95 -2.45 1.34
N HIS A 4 14.23 -1.61 0.35
CA HIS A 4 14.81 -0.29 0.53
C HIS A 4 13.82 0.74 -0.01
N GLU A 5 13.45 1.73 0.81
CA GLU A 5 12.58 2.85 0.43
C GLU A 5 13.29 4.16 0.77
N SER A 6 13.41 5.06 -0.21
CA SER A 6 13.96 6.39 -0.01
C SER A 6 13.19 7.43 -0.82
N ASN A 7 13.23 8.68 -0.38
CA ASN A 7 12.58 9.78 -1.09
C ASN A 7 13.51 10.50 -2.10
N GLY A 8 14.76 10.04 -2.25
CA GLY A 8 15.76 10.60 -3.16
C GLY A 8 16.21 12.02 -2.83
N ARG A 9 16.01 12.49 -1.59
CA ARG A 9 16.40 13.85 -1.15
C ARG A 9 17.67 13.84 -0.29
N ASP A 10 18.29 15.01 -0.20
CA ASP A 10 19.48 15.33 0.59
C ASP A 10 19.09 16.02 1.93
N GLY A 11 20.00 15.94 2.91
CA GLY A 11 20.04 16.85 4.04
C GLY A 11 18.87 16.64 5.00
N ALA A 12 18.35 17.73 5.58
CA ALA A 12 17.27 17.65 6.58
C ALA A 12 15.97 17.01 6.05
N GLN A 13 15.78 16.98 4.72
CA GLN A 13 14.64 16.34 4.06
C GLN A 13 14.94 14.92 3.59
N SER A 14 16.17 14.43 3.75
CA SER A 14 16.52 13.06 3.39
C SER A 14 15.74 12.09 4.26
N ARG A 15 15.15 11.09 3.62
CA ARG A 15 14.45 10.00 4.30
C ARG A 15 14.79 8.69 3.62
N GLY A 16 15.11 7.70 4.44
CA GLY A 16 15.49 6.38 3.98
C GLY A 16 15.16 5.32 5.03
N ILE A 17 14.65 4.18 4.58
CA ILE A 17 14.44 3.00 5.41
C ILE A 17 14.88 1.74 4.68
N ASN A 18 15.44 0.82 5.45
CA ASN A 18 15.66 -0.55 5.04
C ASN A 18 14.78 -1.44 5.91
N THR A 19 14.15 -2.43 5.28
CA THR A 19 13.15 -3.27 5.94
C THR A 19 13.44 -4.72 5.64
N PHE A 20 13.56 -5.55 6.67
CA PHE A 20 13.41 -7.00 6.53
C PHE A 20 11.96 -7.37 6.76
N PHE A 21 11.38 -8.16 5.87
CA PHE A 21 9.97 -8.53 5.95
C PHE A 21 9.70 -9.98 5.57
N VAL A 22 8.58 -10.49 6.06
CA VAL A 22 7.96 -11.74 5.64
C VAL A 22 6.53 -11.41 5.22
N GLU A 23 6.15 -11.82 4.01
CA GLU A 23 4.83 -11.53 3.41
C GLU A 23 4.31 -12.75 2.65
N PRO A 24 3.72 -13.75 3.32
CA PRO A 24 2.98 -14.79 2.64
C PRO A 24 1.72 -14.19 1.99
N THR A 25 1.29 -14.79 0.88
CA THR A 25 -0.02 -14.47 0.27
C THR A 25 -0.88 -15.72 0.26
N PHE A 26 -2.08 -15.61 0.81
CA PHE A 26 -3.09 -16.64 0.78
C PHE A 26 -4.19 -16.24 -0.19
N THR A 27 -4.51 -17.11 -1.14
CA THR A 27 -5.55 -16.89 -2.15
C THR A 27 -6.68 -17.89 -1.92
N PHE A 28 -7.91 -17.38 -1.82
CA PHE A 28 -9.13 -18.16 -1.63
C PHE A 28 -10.09 -17.90 -2.78
N GLY A 29 -10.77 -18.93 -3.28
CA GLY A 29 -11.72 -18.82 -4.39
C GLY A 29 -11.23 -19.52 -5.66
N ASN A 30 -11.89 -19.24 -6.78
CA ASN A 30 -11.59 -19.84 -8.06
C ASN A 30 -10.61 -18.95 -8.84
N LEU A 31 -9.54 -19.54 -9.40
CA LEU A 31 -8.52 -18.84 -10.17
C LEU A 31 -9.07 -18.09 -11.39
N ASN A 32 -10.20 -18.53 -11.94
CA ASN A 32 -10.87 -17.91 -13.08
C ASN A 32 -12.07 -17.04 -12.69
N ASP A 33 -12.31 -16.87 -11.39
CA ASP A 33 -13.45 -16.10 -10.87
C ASP A 33 -13.02 -15.19 -9.70
N TYR A 34 -13.98 -14.73 -8.91
CA TYR A 34 -13.72 -13.97 -7.70
C TYR A 34 -12.79 -14.73 -6.76
N GLN A 35 -11.73 -14.03 -6.39
CA GLN A 35 -10.73 -14.47 -5.43
C GLN A 35 -10.57 -13.42 -4.33
N LEU A 36 -10.35 -13.90 -3.12
CA LEU A 36 -9.89 -13.12 -1.99
C LEU A 36 -8.40 -13.43 -1.77
N ARG A 37 -7.56 -12.40 -1.81
CA ARG A 37 -6.14 -12.47 -1.46
C ARG A 37 -5.92 -11.78 -0.12
N VAL A 38 -5.24 -12.46 0.78
CA VAL A 38 -4.86 -11.96 2.10
C VAL A 38 -3.35 -12.10 2.24
N SER A 39 -2.65 -10.97 2.39
CA SER A 39 -1.19 -10.94 2.49
C SER A 39 -0.78 -10.15 3.74
N PRO A 40 -0.66 -10.83 4.91
CA PRO A 40 -0.07 -10.19 6.09
C PRO A 40 1.42 -9.98 5.85
N LYS A 41 1.89 -8.73 5.92
CA LYS A 41 3.32 -8.38 5.89
C LYS A 41 3.75 -8.09 7.31
N VAL A 42 4.73 -8.82 7.84
CA VAL A 42 5.37 -8.49 9.14
C VAL A 42 6.81 -8.11 8.88
N TYR A 43 7.29 -7.05 9.53
CA TYR A 43 8.58 -6.48 9.20
C TYR A 43 9.28 -5.76 10.35
N THR A 44 10.59 -5.64 10.22
CA THR A 44 11.47 -4.87 11.11
C THR A 44 12.35 -3.93 10.30
N TYR A 45 12.69 -2.79 10.90
CA TYR A 45 13.56 -1.79 10.30
C TYR A 45 15.02 -2.16 10.56
N LEU A 46 15.86 -1.98 9.54
CA LEU A 46 17.28 -2.32 9.55
C LEU A 46 18.15 -1.06 9.43
N GLY A 47 19.30 -1.10 10.09
CA GLY A 47 20.31 -0.05 9.99
C GLY A 47 19.96 1.24 10.75
N PRO A 48 20.77 2.30 10.57
CA PRO A 48 20.55 3.57 11.26
C PRO A 48 19.20 4.15 10.85
N SER A 49 18.33 4.38 11.83
CA SER A 49 17.06 5.07 11.62
C SER A 49 17.22 6.59 11.78
N SER A 50 18.42 7.16 11.61
CA SER A 50 18.73 8.56 11.95
C SER A 50 17.80 9.56 11.28
N ASP A 51 17.37 9.27 10.05
CA ASP A 51 16.54 10.16 9.25
C ASP A 51 15.05 10.10 9.64
N ASN A 52 14.64 9.01 10.29
CA ASN A 52 13.25 8.71 10.65
C ASN A 52 13.20 7.68 11.81
N PRO A 53 13.65 8.05 13.02
CA PRO A 53 13.88 7.11 14.13
C PRO A 53 12.60 6.58 14.76
N ASP A 54 11.51 7.32 14.60
CA ASP A 54 10.20 7.06 15.15
C ASP A 54 9.22 6.49 14.10
N ILE A 55 9.69 6.06 12.92
CA ILE A 55 8.80 5.57 11.84
C ILE A 55 7.90 4.41 12.28
N GLY A 56 8.40 3.53 13.15
CA GLY A 56 7.62 2.43 13.75
C GLY A 56 6.45 2.91 14.62
N GLN A 57 6.48 4.15 15.12
CA GLN A 57 5.35 4.76 15.83
C GLN A 57 4.17 5.00 14.89
N TYR A 58 4.42 5.23 13.60
CA TYR A 58 3.43 5.61 12.60
C TYR A 58 3.03 4.48 11.65
N ARG A 59 4.01 3.78 11.08
CA ARG A 59 3.78 2.65 10.15
C ARG A 59 3.65 1.30 10.87
N GLY A 60 4.26 1.18 12.05
CA GLY A 60 4.24 -0.06 12.82
C GLY A 60 5.24 -1.08 12.31
N HIS A 61 4.88 -2.35 12.49
CA HIS A 61 5.68 -3.53 12.14
C HIS A 61 4.88 -4.58 11.38
N ALA A 62 3.63 -4.23 11.01
CA ALA A 62 2.75 -5.12 10.29
C ALA A 62 1.82 -4.32 9.37
N ASP A 63 1.66 -4.82 8.15
CA ASP A 63 0.64 -4.38 7.21
C ASP A 63 -0.29 -5.56 6.94
N LEU A 64 -1.59 -5.30 6.81
CA LEU A 64 -2.55 -6.27 6.29
C LEU A 64 -2.98 -5.83 4.91
N LYS A 65 -2.56 -6.56 3.88
CA LYS A 65 -3.01 -6.34 2.51
C LYS A 65 -4.16 -7.30 2.18
N LEU A 66 -5.23 -6.76 1.65
CA LEU A 66 -6.40 -7.50 1.21
C LEU A 66 -6.70 -7.13 -0.24
N ALA A 67 -7.09 -8.09 -1.05
CA ALA A 67 -7.65 -7.82 -2.36
C ALA A 67 -8.80 -8.79 -2.65
N VAL A 68 -9.90 -8.28 -3.19
CA VAL A 68 -11.04 -9.08 -3.62
C VAL A 68 -11.45 -8.66 -5.02
N GLY A 69 -11.51 -9.61 -5.93
CA GLY A 69 -11.84 -9.30 -7.31
C GLY A 69 -11.71 -10.47 -8.24
N LYS A 70 -12.01 -10.21 -9.50
CA LYS A 70 -11.96 -11.21 -10.58
C LYS A 70 -10.87 -10.83 -11.58
N PRO A 71 -10.04 -11.76 -12.09
CA PRO A 71 -8.95 -11.46 -13.02
C PRO A 71 -9.34 -10.63 -14.24
N ASP A 72 -10.53 -10.85 -14.81
CA ASP A 72 -11.09 -10.08 -15.94
C ASP A 72 -12.15 -9.05 -15.51
N GLY A 73 -12.35 -8.82 -14.21
CA GLY A 73 -13.45 -8.01 -13.68
C GLY A 73 -12.98 -6.91 -12.73
N VAL A 74 -13.89 -6.41 -11.91
CA VAL A 74 -13.58 -5.43 -10.85
C VAL A 74 -12.67 -6.06 -9.80
N GLU A 75 -11.77 -5.25 -9.23
CA GLU A 75 -11.01 -5.63 -8.04
C GLU A 75 -10.92 -4.46 -7.07
N PHE A 76 -11.19 -4.74 -5.81
CA PHE A 76 -10.94 -3.85 -4.70
C PHE A 76 -9.72 -4.37 -3.92
N SER A 77 -8.76 -3.50 -3.62
CA SER A 77 -7.63 -3.80 -2.77
C SER A 77 -7.49 -2.76 -1.66
N THR A 78 -6.95 -3.18 -0.52
CA THR A 78 -6.63 -2.27 0.58
C THR A 78 -5.40 -2.73 1.34
N THR A 79 -4.58 -1.77 1.75
CA THR A 79 -3.49 -1.96 2.69
C THR A 79 -3.80 -1.22 3.98
N LEU A 80 -3.93 -1.98 5.05
CA LEU A 80 -4.15 -1.45 6.39
C LEU A 80 -2.84 -1.49 7.16
N ARG A 81 -2.48 -0.38 7.80
CA ARG A 81 -1.30 -0.26 8.65
C ARG A 81 -1.67 0.23 10.02
N LYS A 82 -0.99 -0.30 11.04
CA LYS A 82 -1.16 0.14 12.43
C LYS A 82 0.19 0.50 13.03
N GLY A 83 0.38 1.77 13.35
CA GLY A 83 1.52 2.26 14.11
C GLY A 83 1.53 1.74 15.55
N THR A 84 2.72 1.68 16.17
CA THR A 84 2.85 1.30 17.59
C THR A 84 2.27 2.36 18.53
N ARG A 85 2.16 3.62 18.08
CA ARG A 85 1.41 4.65 18.80
C ARG A 85 -0.09 4.40 18.68
N SER A 86 -0.82 4.48 19.80
CA SER A 86 -2.24 4.08 19.90
C SER A 86 -3.13 4.63 18.77
N SER A 87 -3.00 5.92 18.43
CA SER A 87 -3.82 6.59 17.41
C SER A 87 -3.27 6.57 15.98
N SER A 88 -2.10 5.95 15.75
CA SER A 88 -1.45 5.96 14.44
C SER A 88 -1.83 4.74 13.61
N GLY A 89 -2.17 4.98 12.35
CA GLY A 89 -2.50 3.96 11.37
C GLY A 89 -2.92 4.60 10.05
N SER A 90 -3.12 3.77 9.04
CA SER A 90 -3.55 4.21 7.72
C SER A 90 -4.34 3.14 6.99
N ALA A 91 -5.17 3.59 6.05
CA ALA A 91 -5.79 2.77 5.05
C ALA A 91 -5.49 3.36 3.67
N ASP A 92 -4.98 2.52 2.78
CA ASP A 92 -4.77 2.82 1.37
C ASP A 92 -5.59 1.82 0.55
N SER A 93 -6.65 2.29 -0.09
CA SER A 93 -7.64 1.46 -0.76
C SER A 93 -7.76 1.85 -2.23
N THR A 94 -7.90 0.85 -3.10
CA THR A 94 -8.03 1.07 -4.53
C THR A 94 -9.09 0.18 -5.12
N LEU A 95 -9.92 0.75 -5.99
CA LEU A 95 -10.87 0.04 -6.84
C LEU A 95 -10.39 0.13 -8.29
N SER A 96 -10.32 -1.00 -8.99
CA SER A 96 -9.93 -1.08 -10.39
C SER A 96 -11.01 -1.75 -11.24
N TYR A 97 -11.22 -1.24 -12.46
CA TYR A 97 -12.15 -1.81 -13.43
C TYR A 97 -11.52 -1.88 -14.83
N PRO A 98 -11.61 -3.02 -15.54
CA PRO A 98 -10.98 -3.20 -16.84
C PRO A 98 -11.63 -2.29 -17.88
N LEU A 99 -10.81 -1.44 -18.51
CA LEU A 99 -11.30 -0.49 -19.50
C LEU A 99 -11.85 -1.15 -20.75
N ALA A 100 -11.36 -2.34 -21.11
CA ALA A 100 -11.89 -3.14 -22.20
C ALA A 100 -13.39 -3.45 -22.06
N LYS A 101 -13.93 -3.46 -20.82
CA LYS A 101 -15.37 -3.66 -20.56
C LYS A 101 -16.20 -2.38 -20.69
N LEU A 102 -15.57 -1.21 -20.72
CA LEU A 102 -16.23 0.09 -20.97
C LEU A 102 -16.06 0.54 -22.42
N VAL A 103 -14.85 0.37 -22.96
CA VAL A 103 -14.47 0.76 -24.32
C VAL A 103 -13.78 -0.43 -24.98
N PRO A 104 -14.43 -1.10 -25.94
CA PRO A 104 -13.83 -2.23 -26.65
C PRO A 104 -12.50 -1.84 -27.30
N GLY A 105 -11.47 -2.67 -27.09
CA GLY A 105 -10.12 -2.45 -27.63
C GLY A 105 -9.18 -1.62 -26.75
N MET A 106 -9.65 -1.03 -25.64
CA MET A 106 -8.77 -0.37 -24.68
C MET A 106 -8.15 -1.36 -23.69
N ALA A 107 -6.82 -1.34 -23.59
CA ALA A 107 -6.09 -2.06 -22.55
C ALA A 107 -6.11 -1.29 -21.22
N GLY A 108 -5.73 -1.97 -20.13
CA GLY A 108 -5.56 -1.37 -18.82
C GLY A 108 -6.85 -1.24 -18.00
N TYR A 109 -6.75 -0.48 -16.92
CA TYR A 109 -7.76 -0.38 -15.87
C TYR A 109 -8.01 1.08 -15.52
N LEU A 110 -9.29 1.43 -15.36
CA LEU A 110 -9.69 2.63 -14.65
C LEU A 110 -9.52 2.37 -13.16
N MET A 111 -8.87 3.28 -12.44
CA MET A 111 -8.61 3.15 -11.01
C MET A 111 -9.16 4.33 -10.23
N ALA A 112 -9.76 4.05 -9.09
CA ALA A 112 -10.09 5.03 -8.06
C ALA A 112 -9.39 4.63 -6.77
N SER A 113 -8.58 5.51 -6.19
CA SER A 113 -7.86 5.26 -4.95
C SER A 113 -8.26 6.24 -3.85
N TYR A 114 -8.14 5.76 -2.62
CA TYR A 114 -8.47 6.47 -1.40
C TYR A 114 -7.38 6.23 -0.37
N PHE A 115 -6.83 7.32 0.18
CA PHE A 115 -5.86 7.26 1.28
C PHE A 115 -6.35 8.05 2.49
N TYR A 116 -6.15 7.49 3.69
CA TYR A 116 -6.34 8.20 4.95
C TYR A 116 -5.39 7.69 6.03
N GLY A 117 -4.79 8.59 6.80
CA GLY A 117 -3.96 8.26 7.95
C GLY A 117 -2.52 8.75 7.83
N TYR A 118 -1.58 8.04 8.45
CA TYR A 118 -0.16 8.39 8.50
C TYR A 118 0.66 7.62 7.46
N GLY A 119 1.89 8.08 7.16
CA GLY A 119 2.82 7.24 6.40
C GLY A 119 2.55 7.17 4.89
N GLU A 120 1.80 8.11 4.32
CA GLU A 120 1.55 8.14 2.86
C GLU A 120 2.82 8.34 2.05
N SER A 121 3.69 9.21 2.54
CA SER A 121 5.01 9.48 1.99
C SER A 121 6.03 9.37 3.09
N LEU A 122 7.23 8.92 2.74
CA LEU A 122 8.36 8.88 3.66
C LEU A 122 8.75 10.29 4.16
N LEU A 123 8.43 11.36 3.43
CA LEU A 123 8.70 12.74 3.87
C LEU A 123 7.76 13.19 5.00
N THR A 124 6.49 12.81 4.91
CA THR A 124 5.41 13.25 5.82
C THR A 124 4.90 12.09 6.68
N TYR A 125 5.72 11.06 6.91
CA TYR A 125 5.26 9.82 7.56
C TYR A 125 4.66 10.03 8.95
N ASN A 126 5.13 11.05 9.66
CA ASN A 126 4.70 11.41 11.02
C ASN A 126 3.52 12.40 11.05
N GLN A 127 3.00 12.80 9.89
CA GLN A 127 1.85 13.69 9.75
C GLN A 127 0.62 12.87 9.32
N LYS A 128 -0.53 13.21 9.87
CA LYS A 128 -1.79 12.58 9.49
C LYS A 128 -2.32 13.27 8.22
N SER A 129 -2.34 12.56 7.11
CA SER A 129 -3.00 13.02 5.89
C SER A 129 -4.51 13.10 6.12
N THR A 130 -5.13 14.15 5.60
CA THR A 130 -6.57 14.20 5.40
C THR A 130 -6.99 13.17 4.34
N PRO A 131 -8.27 12.77 4.28
CA PRO A 131 -8.76 11.86 3.26
C PRO A 131 -8.45 12.37 1.85
N GLN A 132 -7.79 11.56 1.02
CA GLN A 132 -7.46 11.88 -0.36
C GLN A 132 -8.13 10.90 -1.31
N PHE A 133 -8.75 11.41 -2.38
CA PHE A 133 -9.36 10.64 -3.45
C PHE A 133 -8.65 10.92 -4.76
N ARG A 134 -8.37 9.88 -5.54
CA ARG A 134 -7.69 10.02 -6.84
C ARG A 134 -8.35 9.10 -7.85
N ILE A 135 -8.43 9.55 -9.10
CA ILE A 135 -8.85 8.73 -10.24
C ILE A 135 -7.70 8.71 -11.23
N GLY A 136 -7.42 7.54 -11.80
CA GLY A 136 -6.32 7.37 -12.73
C GLY A 136 -6.48 6.16 -13.64
N TYR A 137 -5.43 5.90 -14.40
CA TYR A 137 -5.31 4.79 -15.32
C TYR A 137 -4.11 3.93 -14.94
N ALA A 138 -4.24 2.61 -15.01
CA ALA A 138 -3.10 1.72 -14.90
C ALA A 138 -3.03 0.68 -16.01
N LEU A 139 -1.80 0.31 -16.32
CA LEU A 139 -1.46 -0.74 -17.28
C LEU A 139 -1.69 -2.14 -16.70
N TRP A 140 -1.49 -2.28 -15.39
CA TRP A 140 -1.60 -3.54 -14.66
C TRP A 140 -2.16 -3.27 -13.26
N ARG A 141 -2.54 -4.33 -12.57
CA ARG A 141 -3.01 -4.32 -11.19
C ARG A 141 -2.47 -5.54 -10.45
#